data_AF-A0A349EA82-F1
#
_entry.id   AF-A0A349EA82-F1
#
_cell.length_a   1.000
_cell.length_b   1.000
_cell.length_c   1.000
_cell.angle_alpha   90.00
_cell.angle_beta   90.00
_cell.angle_gamma   90.00
#
_symmetry.space_group_name_H-M   'P 1'
#
loop_
_entity.id
_entity.type
_entity.pdbx_description
1 polymer ?
#
loop_
_entity_poly.entity_id
_entity_poly.type
_entity_poly.pdbx_seq_one_letter_code
_entity_poly.pdbx_strand_id
1 'polypeptide(L)'
;MFRQLSVIPSSLLLTLALALWSLPMSSSAQEQALRDRWVEVRTANFQVFSQRSMRQTDRFATELEIWRQAAAFTISGGDFPQANVPNLIFLFDDEATLQAFAATNDSAFFASTPRANYLALAFDEESSISSGFHHYVHF
;
A
#
# COMPACT_ATOMS: atom_id res chain seq x y z
N MET A 1 -6.95 12.43 59.84
CA MET A 1 -7.80 11.83 58.79
C MET A 1 -6.88 11.19 57.76
N PHE A 2 -6.73 9.87 57.77
CA PHE A 2 -5.96 9.16 56.74
C PHE A 2 -6.95 8.64 55.69
N ARG A 3 -6.78 9.06 54.43
CA ARG A 3 -7.54 8.53 53.28
C ARG A 3 -7.20 7.05 53.12
N GLN A 4 -8.19 6.17 53.21
CA GLN A 4 -8.05 4.79 52.76
C GLN A 4 -7.79 4.81 51.25
N LEU A 5 -6.60 4.37 50.85
CA LEU A 5 -6.32 4.06 49.46
C LEU A 5 -7.13 2.80 49.12
N SER A 6 -8.07 2.93 48.20
CA SER A 6 -8.86 1.83 47.66
C SER A 6 -7.92 0.76 47.09
N VAL A 7 -7.89 -0.40 47.74
CA VAL A 7 -7.11 -1.56 47.30
C VAL A 7 -7.74 -2.06 46.00
N ILE A 8 -7.00 -1.97 44.90
CA ILE A 8 -7.46 -2.46 43.61
C ILE A 8 -7.59 -3.98 43.72
N PRO A 9 -8.78 -4.56 43.46
CA PRO A 9 -8.97 -6.00 43.60
C PRO A 9 -8.12 -6.75 42.56
N SER A 10 -7.51 -7.85 42.97
CA SER A 10 -6.57 -8.64 42.15
C SER A 10 -7.19 -9.15 40.85
N SER A 11 -8.51 -9.35 40.83
CA SER A 11 -9.27 -9.70 39.62
C SER A 11 -9.25 -8.60 38.57
N LEU A 12 -9.26 -7.32 38.99
CA LEU A 12 -9.23 -6.15 38.10
C LEU A 12 -7.85 -5.98 37.46
N LEU A 13 -6.78 -6.29 38.20
CA LEU A 13 -5.42 -6.34 37.68
C LEU A 13 -5.26 -7.48 36.67
N LEU A 14 -5.87 -8.65 36.92
CA LEU A 14 -5.83 -9.78 36.01
C LEU A 14 -6.59 -9.47 34.70
N THR A 15 -7.79 -8.89 34.78
CA THR A 15 -8.54 -8.48 33.58
C THR A 15 -7.82 -7.41 32.79
N LEU A 16 -7.15 -6.47 33.46
CA LEU A 16 -6.36 -5.44 32.80
C LEU A 16 -5.13 -6.05 32.11
N ALA A 17 -4.46 -7.03 32.73
CA ALA A 17 -3.34 -7.75 32.11
C ALA A 17 -3.77 -8.54 30.87
N LEU A 18 -4.91 -9.24 30.91
CA LEU A 18 -5.45 -9.92 29.73
C LEU A 18 -5.86 -8.94 28.62
N ALA A 19 -6.45 -7.79 28.98
CA ALA A 19 -6.81 -6.75 28.01
C ALA A 19 -5.55 -6.13 27.35
N LEU A 20 -4.48 -5.91 28.12
CA LEU A 20 -3.20 -5.42 27.61
C LEU A 20 -2.51 -6.43 26.69
N TRP A 21 -2.69 -7.74 26.92
CA TRP A 21 -2.23 -8.80 26.00
C TRP A 21 -3.03 -8.89 24.70
N SER A 22 -4.27 -8.39 24.70
CA SER A 22 -5.09 -8.29 23.49
C SER A 22 -4.89 -6.99 22.70
N LEU A 23 -4.07 -6.06 23.21
CA LEU A 23 -3.72 -4.88 22.44
C LEU A 23 -2.95 -5.34 21.19
N PRO A 24 -3.35 -4.89 19.99
CA PRO A 24 -2.58 -5.18 18.80
C PRO A 24 -1.20 -4.57 19.01
N MET A 25 -0.18 -5.41 19.21
CA MET A 25 1.17 -4.99 18.88
C MET A 25 1.09 -4.50 17.45
N SER A 26 1.48 -3.25 17.19
CA SER A 26 1.72 -2.79 15.81
C SER A 26 2.41 -3.94 15.10
N SER A 27 1.74 -4.48 14.07
CA SER A 27 2.19 -5.69 13.39
C SER A 27 3.66 -5.49 13.04
N SER A 28 4.54 -6.38 13.48
CA SER A 28 5.97 -6.28 13.19
C SER A 28 6.24 -6.12 11.70
N ALA A 29 5.34 -6.64 10.86
CA ALA A 29 5.37 -6.47 9.41
C ALA A 29 5.08 -5.03 8.95
N GLN A 30 4.14 -4.32 9.58
CA GLN A 30 3.88 -2.91 9.25
C GLN A 30 5.06 -2.02 9.65
N GLU A 31 5.65 -2.26 10.82
CA GLU A 31 6.87 -1.54 11.21
C GLU A 31 8.06 -1.89 10.31
N GLN A 32 8.15 -3.13 9.85
CA GLN A 32 9.19 -3.55 8.91
C GLN A 32 9.02 -2.82 7.57
N ALA A 33 7.82 -2.81 6.99
CA ALA A 33 7.54 -2.10 5.74
C ALA A 33 7.90 -0.60 5.81
N LEU A 34 7.73 0.02 6.98
CA LEU A 34 8.12 1.43 7.21
C LEU A 34 9.65 1.62 7.36
N ARG A 35 10.36 0.61 7.84
CA ARG A 35 11.83 0.60 7.98
C ARG A 35 12.55 0.19 6.71
N ASP A 36 11.85 -0.52 5.81
CA ASP A 36 12.41 -0.96 4.55
C ASP A 36 12.83 0.22 3.68
N ARG A 37 13.80 -0.03 2.82
CA ARG A 37 14.30 0.98 1.90
C ARG A 37 13.29 1.19 0.78
N TRP A 38 12.80 2.42 0.68
CA TRP A 38 11.99 2.86 -0.46
C TRP A 38 12.85 3.62 -1.48
N VAL A 39 12.61 3.34 -2.75
CA VAL A 39 13.11 4.14 -3.88
C VAL A 39 11.93 4.80 -4.58
N GLU A 40 12.19 5.98 -5.15
CA GLU A 40 11.21 6.75 -5.90
C GLU A 40 11.65 6.89 -7.36
N VAL A 41 10.75 6.57 -8.29
CA VAL A 41 10.89 6.84 -9.72
C VAL A 41 9.69 7.64 -10.19
N ARG A 42 9.93 8.70 -10.97
CA ARG A 42 8.89 9.52 -11.58
C ARG A 42 8.93 9.40 -13.09
N THR A 43 7.76 9.24 -13.69
CA THR A 43 7.55 9.25 -15.13
C THR A 43 6.60 10.37 -15.50
N ALA A 44 6.15 10.42 -16.76
CA ALA A 44 5.18 11.43 -17.20
C ALA A 44 3.82 11.26 -16.52
N ASN A 45 3.38 10.02 -16.31
CA ASN A 45 2.03 9.71 -15.82
C ASN A 45 2.00 9.08 -14.42
N PHE A 46 3.16 8.71 -13.86
CA PHE A 46 3.25 7.95 -12.60
C PHE A 46 4.34 8.47 -11.66
N GLN A 47 4.09 8.29 -10.36
CA GLN A 47 5.10 8.37 -9.31
C GLN A 47 5.13 7.04 -8.57
N VAL A 48 6.21 6.29 -8.72
CA VAL A 48 6.38 4.94 -8.20
C VAL A 48 7.28 4.98 -6.97
N PHE A 49 6.74 4.55 -5.83
CA PHE A 49 7.47 4.24 -4.61
C PHE A 49 7.61 2.73 -4.51
N SER A 50 8.82 2.22 -4.31
CA SER A 50 9.09 0.79 -4.42
C SER A 50 10.08 0.31 -3.37
N GLN A 51 9.88 -0.91 -2.87
CA GLN A 51 10.85 -1.63 -2.03
C GLN A 51 11.95 -2.31 -2.87
N ARG A 52 11.77 -2.38 -4.20
CA ARG A 52 12.74 -2.94 -5.15
C ARG A 52 13.95 -2.04 -5.35
N SER A 53 14.98 -2.59 -5.98
CA SER A 53 16.13 -1.78 -6.40
C SER A 53 15.71 -0.66 -7.38
N MET A 54 16.49 0.43 -7.42
CA MET A 54 16.26 1.54 -8.37
C MET A 54 16.14 1.03 -9.82
N ARG A 55 17.02 0.10 -10.23
CA ARG A 55 16.99 -0.49 -11.58
C ARG A 55 15.69 -1.25 -11.88
N GLN A 56 15.21 -2.05 -10.93
CA GLN A 56 13.95 -2.78 -11.10
C GLN A 56 12.77 -1.82 -11.13
N THR A 57 12.78 -0.81 -10.28
CA THR A 57 11.71 0.21 -10.21
C THR A 57 11.65 1.05 -11.48
N ASP A 58 12.81 1.44 -12.03
CA ASP A 58 12.90 2.17 -13.30
C ASP A 58 12.39 1.34 -14.48
N ARG A 59 12.77 0.06 -14.55
CA ARG A 59 12.22 -0.89 -15.53
C ARG A 59 10.70 -1.00 -15.40
N PHE A 60 10.19 -1.24 -14.19
CA PHE A 60 8.76 -1.37 -13.94
C PHE A 60 8.00 -0.11 -14.35
N ALA A 61 8.49 1.08 -13.98
CA ALA A 61 7.86 2.34 -14.32
C ALA A 61 7.84 2.58 -15.85
N THR A 62 8.90 2.18 -16.54
CA THR A 62 8.96 2.22 -18.02
C THR A 62 7.94 1.26 -18.65
N GLU A 63 7.86 0.02 -18.16
CA GLU A 63 6.88 -0.97 -18.62
C GLU A 63 5.45 -0.51 -18.36
N LEU A 64 5.20 0.17 -17.24
CA LEU A 64 3.90 0.75 -16.91
C LEU A 64 3.49 1.86 -17.88
N GLU A 65 4.41 2.72 -18.30
CA GLU A 65 4.15 3.73 -19.34
C GLU A 65 3.83 3.10 -20.70
N ILE A 66 4.57 2.05 -21.09
CA ILE A 66 4.31 1.30 -22.32
C ILE A 66 2.92 0.65 -22.26
N TRP A 67 2.60 0.01 -21.14
CA TRP A 67 1.27 -0.58 -20.92
C TRP A 67 0.17 0.49 -21.01
N ARG A 68 0.36 1.66 -20.39
CA ARG A 68 -0.60 2.77 -20.44
C ARG A 68 -0.89 3.20 -21.87
N GLN A 69 0.15 3.34 -22.69
CA GLN A 69 0.02 3.70 -24.11
C GLN A 69 -0.73 2.62 -24.90
N ALA A 70 -0.40 1.35 -24.70
CA ALA A 70 -1.07 0.24 -25.38
C ALA A 70 -2.55 0.12 -24.96
N ALA A 71 -2.84 0.29 -23.67
CA ALA A 71 -4.20 0.29 -23.12
C ALA A 71 -5.01 1.46 -23.68
N ALA A 72 -4.44 2.67 -23.70
CA ALA A 72 -5.08 3.85 -24.26
C ALA A 72 -5.44 3.65 -25.74
N PHE A 73 -4.48 3.22 -26.55
CA PHE A 73 -4.72 2.98 -27.97
C PHE A 73 -5.84 1.95 -28.19
N THR A 74 -5.87 0.90 -27.37
CA THR A 74 -6.86 -0.19 -27.49
C THR A 74 -8.25 0.23 -27.02
N ILE A 75 -8.35 1.01 -25.94
CA ILE A 75 -9.63 1.36 -25.28
C ILE A 75 -10.23 2.63 -25.87
N SER A 76 -9.43 3.68 -26.09
CA SER A 76 -9.89 4.99 -26.55
C SER A 76 -9.54 5.32 -28.01
N GLY A 77 -8.72 4.49 -28.66
CA GLY A 77 -8.23 4.76 -30.02
C GLY A 77 -7.16 5.86 -30.09
N GLY A 78 -6.61 6.27 -28.95
CA GLY A 78 -5.64 7.37 -28.84
C GLY A 78 -4.97 7.40 -27.47
N ASP A 79 -4.69 8.59 -26.94
CA ASP A 79 -4.13 8.73 -25.59
C ASP A 79 -5.22 8.77 -24.53
N PHE A 80 -4.93 8.24 -23.34
CA PHE A 80 -5.72 8.56 -22.16
C PHE A 80 -5.47 10.02 -21.77
N PRO A 81 -6.51 10.73 -21.32
CA PRO A 81 -6.36 12.10 -20.83
C PRO A 81 -5.32 12.14 -19.70
N GLN A 82 -4.64 13.28 -19.58
CA GLN A 82 -3.78 13.52 -18.43
C GLN A 82 -4.62 13.50 -17.15
N ALA A 83 -4.13 12.79 -16.15
CA ALA A 83 -4.81 12.72 -14.86
C ALA A 83 -4.79 14.10 -14.18
N ASN A 84 -5.92 14.55 -13.66
CA ASN A 84 -6.03 15.83 -12.94
C ASN A 84 -5.37 15.79 -11.55
N VAL A 85 -5.01 14.59 -11.10
CA VAL A 85 -4.32 14.31 -9.83
C VAL A 85 -3.19 13.32 -10.08
N PRO A 86 -2.14 13.29 -9.24
CA PRO A 86 -1.04 12.33 -9.39
C PRO A 86 -1.51 10.88 -9.27
N ASN A 87 -0.93 9.99 -10.08
CA ASN A 87 -1.05 8.53 -9.91
C ASN A 87 0.15 8.03 -9.10
N LEU A 88 -0.08 7.70 -7.83
CA LEU A 88 0.91 7.20 -6.90
C LEU A 88 0.85 5.67 -6.86
N ILE A 89 1.96 5.05 -7.22
CA ILE A 89 2.09 3.59 -7.26
C ILE A 89 3.00 3.16 -6.10
N PHE A 90 2.53 2.26 -5.25
CA PHE A 90 3.29 1.64 -4.16
C PHE A 90 3.57 0.18 -4.51
N LEU A 91 4.82 -0.12 -4.83
CA LEU A 91 5.28 -1.42 -5.26
C LEU A 91 6.00 -2.13 -4.11
N PHE A 92 5.27 -3.02 -3.44
CA PHE A 92 5.77 -3.84 -2.36
C PHE A 92 6.53 -5.05 -2.91
N ASP A 93 7.43 -5.63 -2.11
CA ASP A 93 8.14 -6.86 -2.49
C ASP A 93 7.17 -8.03 -2.69
N ASP A 94 6.22 -8.20 -1.77
CA ASP A 94 5.26 -9.30 -1.75
C ASP A 94 3.87 -8.89 -1.25
N GLU A 95 2.90 -9.79 -1.46
CA GLU A 95 1.50 -9.58 -1.06
C GLU A 95 1.35 -9.46 0.45
N ALA A 96 2.12 -10.21 1.25
CA ALA A 96 2.02 -10.17 2.70
C ALA A 96 2.37 -8.78 3.25
N THR A 97 3.38 -8.13 2.67
CA THR A 97 3.81 -6.77 3.04
C THR A 97 2.77 -5.73 2.64
N LEU A 98 2.18 -5.88 1.44
CA LEU A 98 1.05 -5.05 1.00
C LEU A 98 -0.13 -5.16 1.97
N GLN A 99 -0.56 -6.37 2.29
CA GLN A 99 -1.72 -6.63 3.16
C GLN A 99 -1.49 -6.13 4.59
N ALA A 100 -0.25 -6.24 5.09
CA ALA A 100 0.15 -5.64 6.37
C ALA A 100 0.08 -4.10 6.35
N PHE A 101 0.32 -3.46 5.20
CA PHE A 101 0.27 -2.01 5.06
C PHE A 101 -1.14 -1.46 4.85
N ALA A 102 -1.92 -2.05 3.93
CA ALA A 102 -3.23 -1.55 3.52
C ALA A 102 -4.40 -2.14 4.31
N ALA A 103 -4.15 -3.06 5.25
CA ALA A 103 -5.18 -3.78 6.01
C ALA A 103 -6.29 -4.37 5.10
N THR A 104 -5.87 -4.96 3.98
CA THR A 104 -6.74 -5.61 2.98
C THR A 104 -6.35 -7.09 2.84
N ASN A 105 -7.26 -7.89 2.27
CA ASN A 105 -6.97 -9.25 1.81
C ASN A 105 -6.84 -9.34 0.28
N ASP A 106 -6.91 -8.19 -0.40
CA ASP A 106 -6.74 -8.13 -1.85
C ASP A 106 -5.26 -8.18 -2.21
N SER A 107 -4.95 -8.81 -3.35
CA SER A 107 -3.57 -8.86 -3.88
C SER A 107 -3.11 -7.53 -4.45
N ALA A 108 -4.02 -6.57 -4.66
CA ALA A 108 -3.74 -5.19 -5.03
C ALA A 108 -4.74 -4.27 -4.33
N PHE A 109 -4.34 -3.03 -4.03
CA PHE A 109 -5.22 -2.04 -3.42
C PHE A 109 -5.31 -0.79 -4.28
N PHE A 110 -6.52 -0.23 -4.37
CA PHE A 110 -6.83 0.94 -5.17
C PHE A 110 -7.67 1.93 -4.36
N ALA A 111 -7.33 3.22 -4.45
CA ALA A 111 -8.17 4.29 -3.96
C ALA A 111 -8.01 5.54 -4.82
N SER A 112 -9.10 6.08 -5.35
CA SER A 112 -9.12 7.41 -5.96
C SER A 112 -9.59 8.45 -4.95
N THR A 113 -8.91 9.59 -4.91
CA THR A 113 -9.25 10.72 -4.05
C THR A 113 -9.18 12.02 -4.85
N PRO A 114 -9.76 13.13 -4.36
CA PRO A 114 -9.62 14.44 -5.00
C PRO A 114 -8.18 14.98 -5.10
N ARG A 115 -7.19 14.33 -4.47
CA ARG A 115 -5.79 14.79 -4.42
C ARG A 115 -4.80 13.86 -5.09
N ALA A 116 -5.12 12.57 -5.21
CA ALA A 116 -4.27 11.55 -5.80
C ALA A 116 -5.07 10.27 -6.04
N ASN A 117 -4.60 9.52 -7.04
CA ASN A 117 -4.95 8.14 -7.30
C ASN A 117 -3.88 7.27 -6.66
N TYR A 118 -4.29 6.32 -5.83
CA TYR A 118 -3.41 5.40 -5.12
C TYR A 118 -3.58 4.00 -5.69
N LEU A 119 -2.47 3.38 -6.08
CA LEU A 119 -2.42 1.98 -6.46
C LEU A 119 -1.29 1.30 -5.68
N ALA A 120 -1.59 0.22 -4.98
CA ALA A 120 -0.60 -0.60 -4.29
C ALA A 120 -0.58 -2.01 -4.87
N LEU A 121 0.62 -2.52 -5.15
CA LEU A 121 0.88 -3.76 -5.87
C LEU A 121 1.98 -4.57 -5.19
N ALA A 122 1.95 -5.88 -5.34
CA ALA A 122 3.04 -6.78 -5.01
C ALA A 122 3.84 -7.11 -6.28
N PHE A 123 5.15 -6.91 -6.25
CA PHE A 123 6.01 -7.02 -7.44
C PHE A 123 6.16 -8.47 -7.94
N ASP A 124 6.29 -9.43 -7.02
CA ASP A 124 6.54 -10.83 -7.38
C ASP A 124 5.25 -11.62 -7.71
N GLU A 125 4.08 -10.95 -7.75
CA GLU A 125 2.77 -11.56 -8.00
C GLU A 125 2.11 -11.05 -9.29
N GLU A 126 2.12 -11.84 -10.36
CA GLU A 126 1.51 -11.47 -11.65
C GLU A 126 0.03 -11.12 -11.52
N SER A 127 -0.69 -11.84 -10.65
CA SER A 127 -2.10 -11.59 -10.37
C SER A 127 -2.34 -10.21 -9.74
N SER A 128 -1.43 -9.73 -8.89
CA SER A 128 -1.45 -8.40 -8.30
C SER A 128 -1.27 -7.33 -9.38
N ILE A 129 -0.28 -7.48 -10.24
CA ILE A 129 0.00 -6.54 -11.33
C ILE A 129 -1.19 -6.46 -12.30
N SER A 130 -1.72 -7.62 -12.71
CA SER A 130 -2.89 -7.70 -13.59
C SER A 130 -4.13 -7.03 -12.97
N SER A 131 -4.40 -7.31 -11.70
CA SER A 131 -5.49 -6.66 -10.95
C SER A 131 -5.29 -5.15 -10.87
N GLY A 132 -4.07 -4.70 -10.58
CA GLY A 132 -3.74 -3.29 -10.52
C GLY A 132 -3.98 -2.55 -11.83
N PHE A 133 -3.63 -3.18 -12.95
CA PHE A 133 -3.85 -2.64 -14.29
C PHE A 133 -5.34 -2.59 -14.65
N HIS A 134 -6.11 -3.61 -14.25
CA HIS A 134 -7.57 -3.58 -14.35
C HIS A 134 -8.16 -2.41 -13.57
N HIS A 135 -7.65 -2.12 -12.36
CA HIS A 135 -8.13 -1.00 -11.57
C HIS A 135 -7.75 0.36 -12.16
N TYR A 136 -6.54 0.51 -12.70
CA TYR A 136 -6.08 1.77 -13.29
C TYR A 136 -6.99 2.26 -14.43
N VAL A 137 -7.51 1.36 -15.27
CA VAL A 137 -8.38 1.77 -16.39
C VAL A 137 -9.74 2.32 -15.93
N HIS A 138 -10.09 2.17 -14.65
CA HIS A 138 -11.29 2.75 -14.04
C HIS A 138 -11.04 4.12 -13.37
N PHE A 139 -9.81 4.63 -13.34
CA PHE A 139 -9.52 6.00 -12.90
C PHE A 139 -10.07 7.02 -13.90
#